data_AF-A0A935ADT9-F1
#
_entry.id   AF-A0A935ADT9-F1
#
_cell.length_a   1.000
_cell.length_b   1.000
_cell.length_c   1.000
_cell.angle_alpha   90.00
_cell.angle_beta   90.00
_cell.angle_gamma   90.00
#
_symmetry.space_group_name_H-M   'P 1'
#
loop_
_entity.id
_entity.type
_entity.pdbx_description
1 polymer ?
#
loop_
_entity_poly.entity_id
_entity_poly.type
_entity_poly.pdbx_seq_one_letter_code
_entity_poly.pdbx_strand_id
1 'polypeptide(L)'
;MDFDLGTPQQTVLASLSESATNRVNDGKCDPAGRFIAGTMDMNEKDPTGSVYSFDGVTTKTLFRDVTISNGMAWSPDYKTFYYIDTPTCEVRA
;
A
#
# COMPACT_ATOMS: atom_id res chain seq x y z
N MET A 1 5.13 -17.11 -21.17
CA MET A 1 5.77 -15.82 -21.45
C MET A 1 6.74 -15.60 -20.33
N ASP A 2 8.02 -15.85 -20.57
CA ASP A 2 9.05 -15.56 -19.58
C ASP A 2 9.39 -14.09 -19.73
N PHE A 3 9.05 -13.30 -18.72
CA PHE A 3 9.53 -11.93 -18.63
C PHE A 3 11.00 -12.00 -18.23
N ASP A 4 11.90 -11.91 -19.20
CA ASP A 4 13.29 -11.58 -18.93
C ASP A 4 13.33 -10.13 -18.43
N LEU A 5 13.40 -9.96 -17.11
CA LEU A 5 13.43 -8.65 -16.47
C LEU A 5 14.84 -8.01 -16.53
N GLY A 6 15.82 -8.70 -17.14
CA GLY A 6 17.23 -8.35 -17.01
C GLY A 6 17.66 -8.23 -15.55
N THR A 7 18.83 -7.64 -15.29
CA THR A 7 19.13 -7.15 -13.95
C THR A 7 18.21 -5.96 -13.67
N PRO A 8 17.30 -6.03 -12.68
CA PRO A 8 16.39 -4.92 -12.43
C PRO A 8 17.18 -3.70 -11.96
N GLN A 9 17.26 -2.69 -12.81
CA GLN A 9 17.73 -1.38 -12.40
C GLN A 9 16.61 -0.71 -11.61
N GLN A 10 16.77 -0.61 -10.30
CA GLN A 10 15.80 0.02 -9.42
C GLN A 10 16.11 1.50 -9.26
N THR A 11 15.08 2.34 -9.35
CA THR A 11 15.16 3.76 -9.02
C THR A 11 14.17 4.04 -7.89
N VAL A 12 14.62 4.78 -6.88
CA VAL A 12 13.74 5.24 -5.80
C VAL A 12 12.83 6.33 -6.36
N LEU A 13 11.52 6.05 -6.42
CA LEU A 13 10.52 7.00 -6.93
C LEU A 13 9.96 7.91 -5.83
N ALA A 14 9.86 7.40 -4.61
CA ALA A 14 9.37 8.15 -3.46
C ALA A 14 9.89 7.55 -2.15
N SER A 15 10.01 8.39 -1.13
CA SER A 15 10.23 7.99 0.26
C SER A 15 9.02 8.35 1.10
N LEU A 16 8.60 7.45 1.99
CA LEU A 16 7.48 7.68 2.90
C LEU A 16 8.00 8.23 4.22
N SER A 17 7.29 9.22 4.79
CA SER A 17 7.55 9.68 6.15
C SER A 17 6.90 8.68 7.12
N GLU A 18 7.70 7.75 7.60
CA GLU A 18 7.30 6.58 8.39
C GLU A 18 8.24 6.38 9.57
N SER A 19 7.74 5.65 10.58
CA SER A 19 8.61 5.19 11.67
C SER A 19 9.69 4.26 11.12
N ALA A 20 10.89 4.30 11.71
CA ALA A 20 11.96 3.34 11.39
C ALA A 20 11.59 1.88 11.74
N THR A 21 10.55 1.70 12.55
CA THR A 21 9.98 0.39 12.90
C THR A 21 8.95 -0.10 11.88
N ASN A 22 8.58 0.72 10.90
CA ASN A 22 7.60 0.36 9.89
C ASN A 22 8.26 -0.08 8.59
N ARG A 23 7.56 -0.93 7.83
CA ARG A 23 7.90 -1.30 6.45
C ARG A 23 6.70 -1.18 5.53
N VAL A 24 6.94 -1.06 4.23
CA VAL A 24 5.88 -1.26 3.21
C VAL A 24 5.46 -2.73 3.19
N ASN A 25 4.17 -3.00 2.93
CA ASN A 25 3.63 -4.34 2.80
C ASN A 25 2.94 -4.56 1.45
N ASP A 26 1.62 -4.41 1.35
CA ASP A 26 0.88 -4.60 0.09
C ASP A 26 0.74 -3.30 -0.70
N GLY A 27 0.60 -3.42 -2.01
CA GLY A 27 0.40 -2.28 -2.90
C GLY A 27 -0.23 -2.65 -4.24
N LYS A 28 -1.01 -1.71 -4.78
CA LYS A 28 -1.78 -1.90 -6.01
C LYS A 28 -2.07 -0.59 -6.70
N CYS A 29 -2.05 -0.58 -8.04
CA CYS A 29 -2.52 0.58 -8.78
C CYS A 29 -4.04 0.73 -8.65
N ASP A 30 -4.50 1.94 -8.36
CA ASP A 30 -5.91 2.29 -8.43
C ASP A 30 -6.38 2.46 -9.89
N PRO A 31 -7.69 2.63 -10.14
CA PRO A 31 -8.22 2.80 -11.50
C PRO A 31 -7.73 4.04 -12.24
N ALA A 32 -7.19 5.03 -11.53
CA ALA A 32 -6.57 6.23 -12.12
C ALA A 32 -5.07 6.04 -12.39
N GLY A 33 -4.50 4.88 -12.08
CA GLY A 33 -3.09 4.56 -12.27
C GLY A 33 -2.17 5.05 -11.14
N ARG A 34 -2.72 5.56 -10.04
CA ARG A 34 -1.93 5.91 -8.85
C ARG A 34 -1.52 4.63 -8.14
N PHE A 35 -0.27 4.55 -7.69
CA PHE A 35 0.17 3.41 -6.90
C PHE A 35 -0.24 3.60 -5.44
N ILE A 36 -1.12 2.72 -4.95
CA ILE A 36 -1.51 2.67 -3.54
C ILE A 36 -0.60 1.69 -2.84
N ALA A 37 -0.01 2.10 -1.71
CA ALA A 37 0.88 1.25 -0.93
C ALA A 37 0.61 1.46 0.55
N GLY A 38 0.53 0.36 1.29
CA GLY A 38 0.35 0.40 2.73
C GLY A 38 1.58 -0.04 3.49
N THR A 39 1.68 0.45 4.72
CA THR A 39 2.77 0.15 5.64
C THR A 39 2.26 -0.59 6.87
N MET A 40 3.18 -1.15 7.64
CA MET A 40 2.91 -1.90 8.86
C MET A 40 4.09 -1.82 9.82
N ASP A 41 3.81 -2.00 11.10
CA ASP A 41 4.81 -2.28 12.12
C ASP A 41 5.53 -3.60 11.79
N MET A 42 6.86 -3.60 11.83
CA MET A 42 7.66 -4.82 11.59
C MET A 42 7.44 -5.90 12.66
N ASN A 43 6.96 -5.54 13.86
CA ASN A 43 6.56 -6.51 14.88
C ASN A 43 5.10 -6.96 14.76
N GLU A 44 4.38 -6.46 13.76
CA GLU A 44 2.99 -6.84 13.45
C GLU A 44 2.01 -6.64 14.62
N LYS A 45 2.30 -5.66 15.49
CA LYS A 45 1.60 -5.51 16.77
C LYS A 45 0.84 -4.20 16.86
N ASP A 46 1.53 -3.09 16.64
CA ASP A 46 0.96 -1.77 16.88
C ASP A 46 0.36 -1.19 15.58
N PRO A 47 -0.79 -0.48 15.65
CA PRO A 47 -1.41 0.15 14.48
C PRO A 47 -0.68 1.44 14.07
N THR A 48 0.62 1.34 13.78
CA THR A 48 1.46 2.49 13.41
C THR A 48 1.56 2.69 11.90
N GLY A 49 1.03 1.76 11.11
CA GLY A 49 1.03 1.81 9.66
C GLY A 49 0.05 2.84 9.09
N SER A 50 0.18 3.11 7.80
CA SER A 50 -0.64 4.04 7.03
C SER A 50 -0.76 3.54 5.59
N VAL A 51 -1.81 3.97 4.89
CA VAL A 51 -1.96 3.75 3.44
C VAL A 51 -1.70 5.04 2.70
N TYR A 52 -0.90 4.95 1.65
CA TYR A 52 -0.44 6.07 0.84
C TYR A 52 -0.87 5.91 -0.62
N SER A 53 -1.10 7.02 -1.31
CA SER A 53 -1.17 7.08 -2.77
C SER A 53 0.05 7.80 -3.32
N PHE A 54 0.63 7.27 -4.40
CA PHE A 54 1.67 7.89 -5.20
C PHE A 54 1.18 8.11 -6.64
N ASP A 55 1.23 9.35 -7.12
CA ASP A 55 0.74 9.71 -8.47
C ASP A 55 1.85 9.78 -9.53
N GLY A 56 3.06 9.33 -9.21
CA GLY A 56 4.25 9.47 -10.06
C GLY A 56 5.13 10.66 -9.67
N VAL A 57 4.63 11.59 -8.84
CA VAL A 57 5.38 12.78 -8.41
C VAL A 57 5.30 12.97 -6.90
N THR A 58 4.11 12.86 -6.33
CA THR A 58 3.84 13.15 -4.92
C THR A 58 3.23 11.97 -4.19
N THR A 59 3.54 11.84 -2.91
CA THR A 59 2.89 10.90 -2.00
C THR A 59 1.87 11.62 -1.13
N LYS A 60 0.74 10.97 -0.87
CA LYS A 60 -0.29 11.44 0.06
C LYS A 60 -0.72 10.31 0.97
N THR A 61 -0.84 10.56 2.27
CA THR A 61 -1.49 9.63 3.19
C THR A 61 -3.00 9.65 2.95
N LEU A 62 -3.58 8.47 2.71
CA LEU A 62 -5.04 8.28 2.57
C LEU A 62 -5.69 8.05 3.94
N PHE A 63 -5.13 7.15 4.75
CA PHE A 63 -5.56 6.90 6.13
C PHE A 63 -4.42 6.29 6.95
N ARG A 64 -4.59 6.33 8.28
CA ARG A 64 -3.62 5.91 9.31
C ARG A 64 -4.20 4.78 10.15
N ASP A 65 -3.50 4.44 11.23
CA ASP A 65 -3.91 3.48 12.25
C ASP A 65 -4.11 2.06 11.69
N VAL A 66 -3.17 1.64 10.83
CA VAL A 66 -3.16 0.32 10.20
C VAL A 66 -2.18 -0.60 10.92
N THR A 67 -2.58 -1.82 11.25
CA THR A 67 -1.68 -2.81 11.86
C THR A 67 -0.86 -3.55 10.82
N ILE A 68 -1.52 -4.23 9.87
CA ILE A 68 -0.88 -5.01 8.79
C ILE A 68 -1.62 -4.75 7.48
N SER A 69 -1.17 -3.73 6.75
CA SER A 69 -1.79 -3.34 5.48
C SER A 69 -1.72 -4.45 4.45
N ASN A 70 -2.86 -4.88 3.92
CA ASN A 70 -2.92 -5.98 2.97
C ASN A 70 -3.98 -5.72 1.90
N GLY A 71 -4.40 -6.80 1.23
CA GLY A 71 -5.34 -6.87 0.12
C GLY A 71 -6.14 -5.60 -0.21
N MET A 72 -5.89 -5.11 -1.43
CA MET A 72 -6.56 -3.96 -2.02
C MET A 72 -7.34 -4.37 -3.26
N ALA A 73 -8.58 -3.88 -3.42
CA ALA A 73 -9.36 -4.06 -4.64
C ALA A 73 -10.31 -2.89 -4.87
N TRP A 74 -10.79 -2.76 -6.10
CA TRP A 74 -11.81 -1.78 -6.46
C TRP A 74 -13.00 -2.49 -7.09
N SER A 75 -14.21 -1.95 -6.85
CA SER A 75 -15.39 -2.39 -7.60
C SER A 75 -15.21 -2.13 -9.11
N PRO A 76 -15.89 -2.88 -9.98
CA PRO A 76 -15.78 -2.68 -11.44
C PRO A 76 -16.22 -1.29 -11.92
N ASP A 77 -17.07 -0.60 -11.16
CA ASP A 77 -17.50 0.78 -11.44
C ASP A 77 -16.59 1.84 -10.78
N TYR A 78 -15.51 1.41 -10.12
CA TYR A 78 -14.50 2.23 -9.46
C TYR A 78 -15.00 3.13 -8.33
N LYS A 79 -16.19 2.86 -7.78
CA LYS A 79 -16.79 3.64 -6.70
C LYS A 79 -16.48 3.13 -5.30
N THR A 80 -16.07 1.88 -5.18
CA THR A 80 -15.79 1.25 -3.88
C THR A 80 -14.35 0.77 -3.86
N PHE A 81 -13.64 1.10 -2.78
CA PHE A 81 -12.31 0.59 -2.48
C PHE A 81 -12.42 -0.44 -1.36
N TYR A 82 -12.09 -1.69 -1.67
CA TYR A 82 -12.04 -2.76 -0.68
C TYR A 82 -10.64 -2.88 -0.10
N TYR A 83 -10.55 -2.98 1.22
CA TYR A 83 -9.29 -2.98 1.95
C TYR A 83 -9.29 -3.99 3.10
N ILE A 84 -8.12 -4.59 3.35
CA ILE A 84 -7.88 -5.54 4.43
C ILE A 84 -6.76 -5.02 5.33
N ASP A 85 -7.07 -4.89 6.62
CA ASP A 85 -6.08 -4.85 7.70
C ASP A 85 -6.08 -6.20 8.41
N THR A 86 -5.01 -6.97 8.25
CA THR A 86 -5.00 -8.43 8.50
C THR A 86 -5.54 -8.83 9.88
N PRO A 87 -5.16 -8.20 11.01
CA PRO A 87 -5.60 -8.62 12.34
C PRO A 87 -7.09 -8.42 12.60
N THR A 88 -7.77 -7.61 11.78
CA THR A 88 -9.22 -7.40 11.89
C THR A 88 -10.03 -8.61 11.43
N CYS A 89 -9.45 -9.49 10.59
CA CYS A 89 -10.18 -10.57 9.91
C CYS A 89 -11.42 -10.08 9.13
N GLU A 90 -11.39 -8.84 8.63
CA GLU A 90 -12.49 -8.20 7.91
C GLU A 90 -12.04 -7.68 6.53
N VAL A 91 -13.01 -7.55 5.63
CA VAL A 91 -12.88 -6.75 4.40
C VAL A 91 -13.74 -5.50 4.56
N ARG A 92 -13.14 -4.32 4.42
CA ARG A 92 -13.83 -3.02 4.57
C ARG A 92 -13.97 -2.33 3.21
N ALA A 93 -14.99 -1.48 3.09
CA ALA A 93 -15.35 -0.71 1.90
C ALA A 93 -15.48 0.78 2.24
#